data_AF-M7BIH4-F1
#
_entry.id   AF-M7BIH4-F1
#
_cell.length_a   1.000
_cell.length_b   1.000
_cell.length_c   1.000
_cell.angle_alpha   90.00
_cell.angle_beta   90.00
_cell.angle_gamma   90.00
#
_symmetry.space_group_name_H-M   'P 1'
#
loop_
_entity.id
_entity.type
_entity.pdbx_description
1 polymer ?
#
loop_
_entity_poly.entity_id
_entity_poly.type
_entity_poly.pdbx_seq_one_letter_code
_entity_poly.pdbx_strand_id
1 'polypeptide(L)'
;CKEFLRPFKKSLRKLDLPKDLPKDKKLKYTKKNLTLLGDHINMFLQHYCKSWELKHWKKMLWRFVSLFSELDAKHLHKLYKYSKSNQMAKFLVRSINQ
;
A
#
# COMPACT_ATOMS: atom_id res chain seq x y z
N CYS A 1 6.74 -9.17 -11.71
CA CYS A 1 6.60 -8.38 -10.46
C CYS A 1 7.88 -7.67 -10.03
N LYS A 2 9.01 -8.37 -9.85
CA LYS A 2 10.26 -7.74 -9.37
C LYS A 2 10.76 -6.59 -10.27
N GLU A 3 10.74 -6.78 -11.60
CA GLU A 3 11.13 -5.72 -12.54
C GLU A 3 10.15 -4.53 -12.57
N PHE A 4 8.85 -4.81 -12.46
CA PHE A 4 7.82 -3.76 -12.45
C PHE A 4 7.91 -2.86 -11.21
N LEU A 5 8.20 -3.44 -10.05
CA LEU A 5 8.32 -2.69 -8.79
C LEU A 5 9.73 -2.17 -8.53
N ARG A 6 10.70 -2.47 -9.41
CA ARG A 6 12.09 -2.04 -9.30
C ARG A 6 12.24 -0.52 -9.20
N PRO A 7 11.51 0.32 -9.98
CA PRO A 7 11.58 1.78 -9.84
C PRO A 7 11.10 2.28 -8.47
N PHE A 8 10.26 1.50 -7.78
CA PHE A 8 9.63 1.87 -6.52
C PHE A 8 10.39 1.39 -5.28
N LYS A 9 11.59 0.83 -5.44
CA LYS A 9 12.43 0.35 -4.34
C LYS A 9 12.58 1.38 -3.20
N LYS A 10 12.73 2.68 -3.55
CA LYS A 10 12.81 3.77 -2.56
C LYS A 10 11.49 3.99 -1.82
N SER A 11 10.34 3.89 -2.49
CA SER A 11 9.02 4.04 -1.87
C SER A 11 8.64 2.83 -1.02
N LEU A 12 9.00 1.62 -1.47
CA LEU A 12 8.81 0.37 -0.73
C LEU A 12 9.59 0.38 0.59
N ARG A 13 10.87 0.76 0.57
CA ARG A 13 11.68 0.90 1.80
C ARG A 13 11.11 1.91 2.80
N LYS A 14 10.34 2.89 2.35
CA LYS A 14 9.71 3.89 3.23
C LYS A 14 8.40 3.39 3.87
N LEU A 15 7.95 2.18 3.54
CA LEU A 15 6.89 1.50 4.28
C LEU A 15 7.43 0.81 5.54
N ASP A 16 8.73 0.51 5.58
CA ASP A 16 9.45 0.03 6.74
C ASP A 16 9.87 1.23 7.59
N LEU A 17 8.97 1.67 8.46
CA LEU A 17 9.15 2.89 9.24
C LEU A 17 9.87 2.59 10.55
N PRO A 18 10.81 3.45 11.00
CA PRO A 18 11.49 3.28 12.28
C PRO A 18 10.49 3.19 13.44
N LYS A 19 10.73 2.26 14.37
CA LYS A 19 9.85 2.02 15.52
C LYS A 19 9.67 3.26 16.40
N ASP A 20 10.66 4.13 16.43
CA ASP A 20 10.72 5.30 17.32
C ASP A 20 10.08 6.56 16.70
N LEU A 21 9.61 6.48 15.45
CA LEU A 21 8.97 7.62 14.79
C LEU A 21 7.59 7.91 15.42
N PRO A 22 7.24 9.19 15.73
CA PRO A 22 5.94 9.55 16.27
C PRO A 22 4.79 9.04 15.39
N LYS A 23 3.72 8.56 16.03
CA LYS A 23 2.58 7.90 15.36
C LYS A 23 1.96 8.75 14.25
N ASP A 24 1.79 10.05 14.46
CA ASP A 24 1.21 10.96 13.46
C ASP A 24 2.11 11.15 12.24
N LYS A 25 3.43 11.20 12.46
CA LYS A 25 4.42 11.26 11.38
C LYS A 25 4.45 9.94 10.61
N LYS A 26 4.46 8.79 11.30
CA LYS A 26 4.36 7.47 10.66
C LYS A 26 3.14 7.40 9.75
N LEU A 27 2.00 7.83 10.26
CA LEU A 27 0.76 7.80 9.52
C LEU A 27 0.78 8.66 8.26
N LYS A 28 1.26 9.91 8.36
CA LYS A 28 1.38 10.82 7.22
C LYS A 28 2.31 10.23 6.14
N TYR A 29 3.43 9.63 6.56
CA TYR A 29 4.37 8.97 5.65
C TYR A 29 3.77 7.73 5.00
N THR A 30 3.17 6.83 5.77
CA THR A 30 2.49 5.64 5.24
C THR A 30 1.40 6.03 4.26
N LYS A 31 0.54 7.01 4.58
CA LYS A 31 -0.51 7.49 3.67
C LYS A 31 0.06 7.95 2.33
N LYS A 32 1.10 8.78 2.35
CA LYS A 32 1.74 9.33 1.14
C LYS A 32 2.33 8.21 0.29
N ASN A 33 3.14 7.33 0.89
CA ASN A 33 3.81 6.26 0.15
C ASN A 33 2.82 5.20 -0.36
N LEU A 34 1.82 4.84 0.46
CA LEU A 34 0.81 3.84 0.10
C LEU A 34 -0.11 4.34 -1.02
N THR A 35 -0.44 5.63 -1.05
CA THR A 35 -1.22 6.20 -2.15
C THR A 35 -0.43 6.16 -3.46
N LEU A 36 0.84 6.58 -3.43
CA LEU A 36 1.72 6.52 -4.61
C LEU A 36 1.87 5.10 -5.16
N LEU A 37 2.14 4.13 -4.28
CA LEU A 37 2.30 2.72 -4.67
C LEU A 37 0.98 2.11 -5.16
N GLY A 38 -0.13 2.39 -4.46
CA GLY A 38 -1.45 1.88 -4.84
C GLY A 38 -1.94 2.43 -6.17
N ASP A 39 -1.67 3.70 -6.47
CA ASP A 39 -1.98 4.32 -7.76
C ASP A 39 -1.23 3.65 -8.90
N HIS A 40 0.06 3.40 -8.69
CA HIS A 40 0.88 2.75 -9.69
C HIS A 40 0.47 1.28 -9.93
N ILE A 41 0.12 0.56 -8.87
CA ILE A 41 -0.46 -0.79 -8.98
C ILE A 41 -1.76 -0.75 -9.77
N ASN A 42 -2.63 0.23 -9.49
CA ASN A 42 -3.92 0.32 -10.19
C ASN A 42 -3.72 0.66 -11.68
N MET A 43 -2.83 1.60 -12.00
CA MET A 43 -2.44 1.92 -13.36
C MET A 43 -1.89 0.69 -14.09
N PHE A 44 -0.99 -0.08 -13.45
CA PHE A 44 -0.46 -1.32 -14.03
C PHE A 44 -1.55 -2.30 -14.41
N LEU A 45 -2.43 -2.58 -13.46
CA LEU A 45 -3.54 -3.51 -13.64
C LEU A 45 -4.46 -3.06 -14.76
N GLN A 46 -4.73 -1.76 -14.88
CA GLN A 46 -5.61 -1.21 -15.92
C GLN A 46 -4.98 -1.24 -17.32
N HIS A 47 -3.68 -0.96 -17.44
CA HIS A 47 -3.04 -0.76 -18.76
C HIS A 47 -2.33 -2.01 -19.28
N TYR A 48 -1.90 -2.91 -18.40
CA TYR A 48 -1.02 -4.02 -18.77
C TYR A 48 -1.57 -5.41 -18.43
N CYS A 49 -2.69 -5.51 -17.72
CA CYS A 49 -3.28 -6.80 -17.37
C CYS A 49 -4.64 -6.99 -18.04
N LYS A 50 -4.89 -8.21 -18.52
CA LYS A 50 -6.21 -8.61 -18.99
C LYS A 50 -7.13 -8.92 -17.81
N SER A 51 -8.43 -8.87 -18.04
CA SER A 51 -9.47 -9.04 -17.00
C SER A 51 -9.29 -10.30 -16.15
N TRP A 52 -8.91 -11.43 -16.76
CA TRP A 52 -8.65 -12.69 -16.06
C TRP A 52 -7.36 -12.70 -15.23
N GLU A 53 -6.39 -11.84 -15.55
CA GLU A 53 -5.11 -11.75 -14.84
C GLU A 53 -5.17 -10.78 -13.65
N LEU A 54 -6.14 -9.86 -13.64
CA LEU A 54 -6.29 -8.81 -12.62
C LEU A 54 -6.26 -9.37 -11.21
N LYS A 55 -7.01 -10.45 -10.95
CA LYS A 55 -7.10 -11.06 -9.61
C LYS A 55 -5.73 -11.59 -9.15
N HIS A 56 -5.00 -12.24 -10.06
CA HIS A 56 -3.68 -12.79 -9.77
C HIS A 56 -2.65 -11.68 -9.51
N TRP A 57 -2.51 -10.73 -10.45
CA TRP A 57 -1.52 -9.66 -10.35
C TRP A 57 -1.79 -8.73 -9.17
N LYS A 58 -3.06 -8.41 -8.91
CA LYS A 58 -3.44 -7.63 -7.73
C LYS A 58 -3.00 -8.31 -6.44
N LYS A 59 -3.27 -9.61 -6.28
CA LYS A 59 -2.84 -10.38 -5.11
C LYS A 59 -1.31 -10.41 -5.01
N MET A 60 -0.61 -10.63 -6.11
CA MET A 60 0.85 -10.72 -6.12
C MET A 60 1.52 -9.39 -5.78
N LEU A 61 1.06 -8.29 -6.37
CA LEU A 61 1.62 -6.95 -6.16
C LEU A 61 1.43 -6.51 -4.71
N TRP A 62 0.22 -6.65 -4.16
CA TRP A 62 -0.02 -6.29 -2.75
C TRP A 62 0.74 -7.18 -1.77
N ARG A 63 0.91 -8.48 -2.08
CA ARG A 63 1.76 -9.39 -1.29
C ARG A 63 3.23 -8.98 -1.33
N PHE A 64 3.70 -8.48 -2.47
CA PHE A 64 5.07 -7.98 -2.57
C PHE A 64 5.25 -6.68 -1.77
N VAL A 65 4.30 -5.76 -1.84
CA VAL A 65 4.33 -4.51 -1.04
C VAL A 65 4.36 -4.82 0.46
N SER A 66 3.60 -5.82 0.92
CA SER A 66 3.61 -6.20 2.35
C SER A 66 4.93 -6.75 2.85
N LEU A 67 5.86 -7.16 1.97
CA LEU A 67 7.21 -7.57 2.40
C LEU A 67 8.03 -6.41 2.98
N PHE A 68 7.56 -5.16 2.81
CA PHE A 68 8.23 -3.95 3.28
C PHE A 68 7.41 -3.22 4.34
N SER A 69 6.44 -3.88 4.98
CA SER A 69 5.49 -3.26 5.90
C SER A 69 5.10 -4.25 6.99
N GLU A 70 4.83 -3.74 8.20
CA GLU A 70 4.28 -4.55 9.30
C GLU A 70 2.83 -5.00 9.01
N LEU A 71 2.13 -4.32 8.11
CA LEU A 71 0.77 -4.65 7.68
C LEU A 71 0.76 -5.66 6.54
N ASP A 72 -0.19 -6.60 6.58
CA ASP A 72 -0.40 -7.54 5.49
C ASP A 72 -0.99 -6.87 4.22
N ALA A 73 -0.96 -7.63 3.12
CA ALA A 73 -1.45 -7.20 1.82
C ALA A 73 -2.93 -6.75 1.82
N LYS A 74 -3.79 -7.38 2.62
CA LYS A 74 -5.22 -7.05 2.69
C LYS A 74 -5.42 -5.70 3.39
N HIS A 75 -4.74 -5.48 4.52
CA HIS A 75 -4.77 -4.24 5.29
C HIS A 75 -4.22 -3.07 4.47
N LEU A 76 -3.10 -3.26 3.78
CA LEU A 76 -2.52 -2.24 2.89
C LEU A 76 -3.47 -1.86 1.74
N HIS A 77 -4.04 -2.85 1.05
CA HIS A 77 -5.00 -2.58 -0.02
C HIS A 77 -6.25 -1.86 0.50
N LYS A 78 -6.74 -2.23 1.68
CA LYS A 78 -7.89 -1.57 2.33
C LYS A 78 -7.57 -0.12 2.70
N LEU A 79 -6.39 0.14 3.27
CA LEU A 79 -5.91 1.48 3.57
C LEU A 79 -5.79 2.36 2.32
N TYR A 80 -5.29 1.80 1.20
CA TYR A 80 -5.25 2.49 -0.08
C TYR A 80 -6.66 2.88 -0.57
N LYS A 81 -7.64 1.96 -0.50
CA LYS A 81 -9.03 2.30 -0.86
C LYS A 81 -9.57 3.46 -0.03
N TYR A 82 -9.25 3.51 1.26
CA TYR A 82 -9.66 4.60 2.15
C TYR A 82 -8.91 5.91 1.91
N SER A 83 -7.65 5.85 1.42
CA SER A 83 -6.91 7.06 1.05
C SER A 83 -7.56 7.76 -0.15
N LYS A 84 -8.18 7.00 -1.06
CA LYS A 84 -8.95 7.52 -2.20
C LYS A 84 -10.32 8.05 -1.85
N SER A 85 -10.98 7.53 -0.82
CA SER A 85 -12.34 7.98 -0.41
C SER A 85 -12.36 9.01 0.71
N ASN A 86 -11.19 9.58 1.07
CA ASN A 86 -11.00 10.50 2.20
C ASN A 86 -11.49 9.95 3.57
N GLN A 87 -11.72 8.64 3.68
CA GLN A 87 -12.23 7.98 4.89
C GLN A 87 -11.12 7.37 5.78
N MET A 88 -9.84 7.70 5.54
CA MET A 88 -8.72 7.17 6.33
C MET A 88 -8.85 7.43 7.83
N ALA A 89 -9.41 8.58 8.24
CA ALA A 89 -9.61 8.92 9.65
C ALA A 89 -10.51 7.89 10.37
N LYS A 90 -11.53 7.35 9.70
CA LYS A 90 -12.47 6.38 10.28
C LYS A 90 -11.87 5.00 10.55
N PHE A 91 -10.82 4.61 9.81
CA PHE A 91 -10.17 3.30 9.99
C PHE A 91 -9.12 3.32 11.11
N LEU A 92 -8.38 4.43 11.27
CA LEU A 92 -7.35 4.54 12.31
C LEU A 92 -7.93 4.51 13.72
N VAL A 93 -9.09 5.14 13.91
CA VAL A 93 -9.84 5.05 15.18
C VAL A 93 -10.25 3.61 15.50
N ARG A 94 -10.49 2.76 14.49
CA ARG A 94 -10.85 1.35 14.67
C ARG A 94 -9.65 0.42 14.82
N SER A 95 -8.52 0.70 14.19
CA SER A 95 -7.30 -0.12 14.29
C SER A 95 -6.40 0.22 15.48
N ILE A 96 -6.71 1.27 16.26
CA ILE A 96 -6.03 1.61 17.51
C ILE A 96 -6.67 0.93 18.73
N ASN A 97 -7.91 0.42 18.59
CA ASN A 97 -8.67 -0.21 19.67
C ASN A 97 -8.69 -1.75 19.62
N GLN A 98 -7.72 -2.37 18.95
CA GLN A 98 -7.59 -3.83 18.87
C GLN A 98 -6.12 -4.25 18.95
#